data_AF-A0A845GGW4-F1
#
_entry.id   AF-A0A845GGW4-F1
#
_cell.length_a   1.000
_cell.length_b   1.000
_cell.length_c   1.000
_cell.angle_alpha   90.00
_cell.angle_beta   90.00
_cell.angle_gamma   90.00
#
_symmetry.space_group_name_H-M   'P 1'
#
loop_
_entity.id
_entity.type
_entity.pdbx_description
1 polymer ?
#
loop_
_entity_poly.entity_id
_entity_poly.type
_entity_poly.pdbx_seq_one_letter_code
_entity_poly.pdbx_strand_id
1 'polypeptide(L)'
;MASPIIIRLGVRARERIAAEGVRAADVAIVPAAAGGPKGLILHGLDCWMFGHWLRAAPRPRKLVGASIGAWRMAASAFDDPLAAHKRLARLYAGQRYPAKVTPAYVSQAIRALLDELLDGRAAEVAGHPDHHVSVLTARGVGALGNTG
;
A
#
# COMPACT_ATOMS: atom_id res chain seq x y z
N MET A 1 -11.58 9.21 27.48
CA MET A 1 -11.96 8.44 26.27
C MET A 1 -10.84 7.46 25.96
N ALA A 2 -11.14 6.19 25.67
CA ALA A 2 -10.12 5.25 25.21
C ALA A 2 -9.65 5.63 23.80
N SER A 3 -8.35 5.51 23.54
CA SER A 3 -7.78 5.80 22.21
C SER A 3 -8.39 4.86 21.15
N PRO A 4 -8.76 5.36 19.96
CA PRO A 4 -9.21 4.52 18.84
C PRO A 4 -8.05 3.72 18.20
N ILE A 5 -6.81 3.96 18.64
CA ILE A 5 -5.61 3.29 18.13
C ILE A 5 -5.12 2.28 19.16
N ILE A 6 -5.00 1.01 18.73
CA ILE A 6 -4.41 -0.06 19.53
C ILE A 6 -2.98 -0.28 19.05
N ILE A 7 -2.01 -0.06 19.94
CA ILE A 7 -0.59 -0.32 19.67
C ILE A 7 -0.21 -1.65 20.35
N ARG A 8 0.22 -2.63 19.55
CA ARG A 8 0.68 -3.95 20.05
C ARG A 8 2.20 -4.03 19.93
N LEU A 9 2.89 -4.20 21.06
CA LEU A 9 4.35 -4.27 21.13
C LEU A 9 4.77 -5.54 21.88
N GLY A 10 5.73 -6.26 21.32
CA GLY A 10 6.52 -7.25 22.06
C GLY A 10 7.49 -6.56 23.03
N VAL A 11 8.06 -7.33 23.96
CA VAL A 11 8.95 -6.80 25.04
C VAL A 11 10.08 -5.95 24.48
N ARG A 12 10.87 -6.49 23.55
CA ARG A 12 12.00 -5.79 22.91
C ARG A 12 11.60 -4.48 22.21
N ALA A 13 10.47 -4.49 21.51
CA ALA A 13 9.98 -3.30 20.81
C ALA A 13 9.54 -2.22 21.81
N ARG A 14 8.89 -2.63 22.91
CA ARG A 14 8.47 -1.73 23.99
C ARG A 14 9.66 -1.05 24.65
N GLU A 15 10.67 -1.81 25.06
CA GLU A 15 11.88 -1.27 25.70
C GLU A 15 12.58 -0.26 24.79
N ARG A 16 12.76 -0.62 23.52
CA ARG A 16 13.44 0.25 22.56
C ARG A 16 12.66 1.53 22.26
N ILE A 17 11.35 1.44 22.06
CA ILE A 17 10.51 2.62 21.83
C ILE A 17 10.46 3.52 23.07
N ALA A 18 10.45 2.93 24.28
CA ALA A 18 10.48 3.72 25.52
C ALA A 18 11.80 4.49 25.68
N ALA A 19 12.93 3.89 25.29
CA ALA A 19 14.25 4.51 25.40
C ALA A 19 14.55 5.52 24.27
N GLU A 20 14.15 5.20 23.03
CA GLU A 20 14.65 5.88 21.81
C GLU A 20 13.53 6.51 20.96
N GLY A 21 12.26 6.32 21.35
CA GLY A 21 11.11 6.69 20.53
C GLY A 21 10.91 5.75 19.32
N VAL A 22 9.90 6.04 18.51
CA VAL A 22 9.67 5.30 17.25
C VAL A 22 10.57 5.89 16.17
N ARG A 23 11.55 5.11 15.70
CA ARG A 23 12.49 5.55 14.66
C ARG A 23 12.26 4.84 13.35
N ALA A 24 12.45 5.56 12.25
CA ALA A 24 12.33 5.02 10.90
C ALA A 24 13.28 3.82 10.66
N ALA A 25 14.48 3.84 11.25
CA ALA A 25 15.47 2.77 11.14
C ALA A 25 14.98 1.41 11.69
N ASP A 26 14.08 1.45 12.68
CA ASP A 26 13.55 0.26 13.36
C ASP A 26 12.39 -0.40 12.60
N VAL A 27 11.82 0.28 11.61
CA VAL A 27 10.85 -0.33 10.69
C VAL A 27 11.62 -1.12 9.64
N ALA A 28 11.23 -2.36 9.34
CA ALA A 28 11.83 -3.14 8.24
C ALA A 28 10.78 -3.68 7.26
N ILE A 29 9.52 -3.72 7.71
CA ILE A 29 8.40 -4.30 6.97
C ILE A 29 7.21 -3.37 7.14
N VAL A 30 6.53 -3.07 6.04
CA VAL A 30 5.27 -2.31 6.03
C VAL A 30 4.18 -3.20 5.45
N PRO A 31 3.32 -3.82 6.29
CA PRO A 31 2.15 -4.53 5.81
C PRO A 31 0.99 -3.55 5.56
N ALA A 32 0.57 -3.43 4.31
CA ALA A 32 -0.54 -2.60 3.90
C ALA A 32 -1.84 -3.41 3.85
N ALA A 33 -2.77 -3.07 4.74
CA ALA A 33 -4.09 -3.69 4.77
C ALA A 33 -4.87 -3.48 3.46
N ALA A 34 -5.50 -4.54 2.97
CA ALA A 34 -6.48 -4.48 1.90
C ALA A 34 -7.85 -3.98 2.39
N GLY A 35 -8.71 -3.57 1.46
CA GLY A 35 -10.11 -3.19 1.69
C GLY A 35 -10.44 -1.79 1.20
N GLY A 36 -11.57 -1.66 0.48
CA GLY A 36 -12.00 -0.52 -0.34
C GLY A 36 -11.37 0.85 -0.04
N PRO A 37 -12.09 1.79 0.61
CA PRO A 37 -11.64 3.18 0.73
C PRO A 37 -10.46 3.38 1.69
N LYS A 38 -9.85 2.31 2.24
CA LYS A 38 -8.70 2.44 3.16
C LYS A 38 -7.52 3.15 2.51
N GLY A 39 -7.34 3.02 1.19
CA GLY A 39 -6.31 3.75 0.48
C GLY A 39 -6.48 5.26 0.53
N LEU A 40 -7.73 5.76 0.57
CA LEU A 40 -8.00 7.20 0.71
C LEU A 40 -7.78 7.66 2.16
N ILE A 41 -8.22 6.86 3.14
CA ILE A 41 -8.04 7.18 4.56
C ILE A 41 -6.56 7.23 4.94
N LEU A 42 -5.76 6.29 4.42
CA LEU A 42 -4.35 6.15 4.73
C LEU A 42 -3.43 6.97 3.83
N HIS A 43 -3.97 7.67 2.82
CA HIS A 43 -3.20 8.44 1.84
C HIS A 43 -2.25 9.44 2.50
N GLY A 44 -2.73 10.24 3.45
CA GLY A 44 -1.91 11.22 4.16
C GLY A 44 -0.78 10.57 4.96
N LEU A 45 -1.06 9.44 5.61
CA LEU A 45 -0.06 8.66 6.34
C LEU A 45 1.01 8.12 5.40
N ASP A 46 0.61 7.56 4.25
CA ASP A 46 1.56 7.02 3.28
C ASP A 46 2.45 8.13 2.68
N CYS A 47 1.87 9.29 2.36
CA CYS A 47 2.62 10.45 1.86
C CYS A 47 3.66 10.92 2.88
N TRP A 48 3.28 11.05 4.16
CA TRP A 48 4.21 11.41 5.22
C TRP A 48 5.28 10.34 5.44
N MET A 49 4.88 9.07 5.50
CA MET A 49 5.76 7.95 5.81
C MET A 49 6.82 7.75 4.74
N PHE A 50 6.43 7.66 3.46
CA PHE A 50 7.35 7.38 2.35
C PHE A 50 7.98 8.63 1.73
N GLY A 51 7.30 9.78 1.82
CA GLY A 51 7.83 11.05 1.32
C GLY A 51 8.82 11.70 2.27
N HIS A 52 8.75 11.41 3.58
CA HIS A 52 9.56 12.10 4.59
C HIS A 52 10.15 11.16 5.64
N TRP A 53 9.33 10.47 6.44
CA TRP A 53 9.80 9.84 7.66
C TRP A 53 10.77 8.67 7.42
N LEU A 54 10.44 7.75 6.51
CA LEU A 54 11.31 6.61 6.19
C LEU A 54 12.57 7.02 5.43
N ARG A 55 12.55 8.13 4.69
CA ARG A 55 13.72 8.67 3.98
C ARG A 55 14.81 9.16 4.93
N ALA A 56 14.46 9.51 6.18
CA ALA A 56 15.44 9.86 7.20
C ALA A 56 16.33 8.67 7.64
N ALA A 57 15.97 7.43 7.26
CA ALA A 57 16.77 6.24 7.50
C ALA A 57 16.69 5.29 6.28
N PRO A 58 17.46 5.55 5.20
CA PRO A 58 17.53 4.69 4.03
C PRO A 58 18.00 3.29 4.40
N ARG A 59 17.28 2.27 3.92
CA ARG A 59 17.59 0.85 4.13
C ARG A 59 16.66 -0.03 3.28
N PRO A 60 17.03 -1.29 3.05
CA PRO A 60 16.12 -2.30 2.54
C PRO A 60 14.87 -2.49 3.44
N ARG A 61 13.69 -2.45 2.83
CA ARG A 61 12.36 -2.65 3.43
C ARG A 61 11.50 -3.55 2.56
N LYS A 62 10.68 -4.39 3.23
CA LYS A 62 9.66 -5.21 2.55
C LYS A 62 8.31 -4.51 2.63
N LEU A 63 7.72 -4.22 1.48
CA LEU A 63 6.43 -3.57 1.36
C LEU A 63 5.41 -4.63 0.95
N VAL A 64 4.55 -5.04 1.86
CA VAL A 64 3.67 -6.21 1.65
C VAL A 64 2.24 -5.75 1.50
N GLY A 65 1.53 -6.23 0.47
CA GLY A 65 0.14 -5.86 0.29
C GLY A 65 -0.66 -6.81 -0.59
N ALA A 66 -1.98 -6.69 -0.51
CA ALA A 66 -2.94 -7.32 -1.41
C ALA A 66 -3.94 -6.25 -1.89
N SER A 67 -4.44 -6.38 -3.13
CA SER A 67 -5.39 -5.42 -3.71
C SER A 67 -4.91 -3.96 -3.54
N ILE A 68 -5.75 -3.04 -3.06
CA ILE A 68 -5.37 -1.64 -2.78
C ILE A 68 -4.14 -1.50 -1.87
N GLY A 69 -3.90 -2.45 -0.96
CA GLY A 69 -2.68 -2.48 -0.16
C GLY A 69 -1.44 -2.66 -1.03
N ALA A 70 -1.48 -3.55 -2.02
CA ALA A 70 -0.39 -3.74 -2.98
C ALA A 70 -0.17 -2.49 -3.84
N TRP A 71 -1.23 -1.82 -4.28
CA TRP A 71 -1.12 -0.61 -5.11
C TRP A 71 -0.48 0.55 -4.34
N ARG A 72 -0.80 0.70 -3.05
CA ARG A 72 -0.15 1.67 -2.17
C ARG A 72 1.33 1.36 -1.98
N MET A 73 1.69 0.09 -1.79
CA MET A 73 3.08 -0.33 -1.66
C MET A 73 3.85 -0.14 -2.97
N ALA A 74 3.22 -0.39 -4.13
CA ALA A 74 3.79 -0.07 -5.44
C ALA A 74 4.03 1.45 -5.61
N ALA A 75 3.04 2.29 -5.27
CA ALA A 75 3.20 3.75 -5.29
C ALA A 75 4.36 4.22 -4.39
N SER A 76 4.62 3.49 -3.30
CA SER A 76 5.70 3.81 -2.34
C SER A 76 7.11 3.45 -2.83
N ALA A 77 7.22 2.69 -3.92
CA ALA A 77 8.49 2.27 -4.50
C ALA A 77 8.78 2.96 -5.86
N PHE A 78 8.06 4.04 -6.17
CA PHE A 78 8.52 5.01 -7.16
C PHE A 78 9.61 5.92 -6.55
N ASP A 79 10.46 6.47 -7.40
CA ASP A 79 11.48 7.49 -7.10
C ASP A 79 10.84 8.74 -6.46
N ASP A 80 9.66 9.12 -6.96
CA ASP A 80 8.77 10.10 -6.34
C ASP A 80 7.50 9.43 -5.79
N PRO A 81 7.56 8.87 -4.57
CA PRO A 81 6.43 8.20 -3.95
C PRO A 81 5.32 9.20 -3.60
N LEU A 82 5.62 10.48 -3.37
CA LEU A 82 4.61 11.48 -3.07
C LEU A 82 3.73 11.76 -4.29
N ALA A 83 4.34 11.94 -5.46
CA ALA A 83 3.61 12.08 -6.71
C ALA A 83 2.80 10.81 -7.05
N ALA A 84 3.40 9.62 -6.86
CA ALA A 84 2.72 8.35 -7.12
C ALA A 84 1.51 8.13 -6.20
N HIS A 85 1.62 8.45 -4.91
CA HIS A 85 0.49 8.37 -3.96
C HIS A 85 -0.62 9.38 -4.30
N LYS A 86 -0.28 10.60 -4.70
CA LYS A 86 -1.26 11.61 -5.17
C LYS A 86 -1.97 11.14 -6.43
N ARG A 87 -1.24 10.54 -7.38
CA ARG A 87 -1.79 9.93 -8.59
C ARG A 87 -2.76 8.81 -8.22
N LEU A 88 -2.34 7.86 -7.38
CA LEU A 88 -3.19 6.75 -6.93
C LEU A 88 -4.49 7.27 -6.28
N ALA A 89 -4.41 8.26 -5.38
CA ALA A 89 -5.59 8.83 -4.73
C ALA A 89 -6.55 9.48 -5.74
N ARG A 90 -6.02 10.26 -6.70
CA ARG A 90 -6.80 10.87 -7.79
C ARG A 90 -7.50 9.80 -8.63
N LEU A 91 -6.77 8.79 -9.10
CA LEU A 91 -7.32 7.71 -9.92
C LEU A 91 -8.39 6.93 -9.16
N TYR A 92 -8.10 6.57 -7.91
CA TYR A 92 -9.01 5.79 -7.10
C TYR A 92 -10.33 6.54 -6.83
N ALA A 93 -10.27 7.83 -6.48
CA ALA A 93 -11.46 8.68 -6.27
C ALA A 93 -12.17 9.06 -7.57
N GLY A 94 -11.45 9.06 -8.69
CA GLY A 94 -11.94 9.36 -10.02
C GLY A 94 -12.75 8.24 -10.67
N GLN A 95 -12.68 7.01 -10.13
CA GLN A 95 -13.41 5.87 -10.68
C GLN A 95 -14.92 6.16 -10.76
N ARG A 96 -15.52 5.75 -11.90
CA ARG A 96 -16.96 5.82 -12.14
C ARG A 96 -17.42 4.46 -12.63
N TYR A 97 -18.45 3.94 -11.96
CA TYR A 97 -19.05 2.66 -12.30
C TYR A 97 -20.52 2.88 -12.67
N PRO A 98 -21.04 2.17 -13.69
CA PRO A 98 -22.48 2.15 -13.95
C PRO A 98 -23.23 1.53 -12.76
N ALA A 99 -24.54 1.77 -12.68
CA ALA A 99 -25.38 1.25 -11.59
C ALA A 99 -25.37 -0.28 -11.48
N LYS A 100 -25.17 -0.99 -12.61
CA LYS A 100 -24.97 -2.43 -12.67
C LYS A 100 -23.61 -2.71 -13.30
N VAL A 101 -22.76 -3.45 -12.59
CA VAL A 101 -21.41 -3.82 -13.04
C VAL A 101 -21.29 -5.33 -13.15
N THR A 102 -20.45 -5.79 -14.08
CA THR A 102 -20.04 -7.20 -14.17
C THR A 102 -18.63 -7.35 -13.60
N PRO A 103 -18.23 -8.55 -13.14
CA PRO A 103 -16.86 -8.81 -12.71
C PRO A 103 -15.82 -8.49 -13.80
N ALA A 104 -16.15 -8.73 -15.06
CA ALA A 104 -15.29 -8.41 -16.20
C ALA A 104 -15.08 -6.90 -16.34
N TYR A 105 -16.14 -6.10 -16.22
CA TYR A 105 -16.05 -4.64 -16.23
C TYR A 105 -15.16 -4.12 -15.10
N VAL A 106 -15.36 -4.62 -13.88
CA VAL A 106 -14.54 -4.23 -12.72
C VAL A 106 -13.06 -4.56 -12.96
N SER A 107 -12.78 -5.75 -13.50
CA SER A 107 -11.42 -6.15 -13.83
C SER A 107 -10.77 -5.25 -14.88
N GLN A 108 -11.53 -4.85 -15.91
CA GLN A 108 -11.04 -3.93 -16.95
C GLN A 108 -10.77 -2.54 -16.39
N ALA A 109 -11.71 -1.99 -15.60
CA ALA A 109 -11.56 -0.67 -14.98
C ALA A 109 -10.34 -0.61 -14.04
N ILE A 110 -10.12 -1.66 -13.24
CA ILE A 110 -8.95 -1.76 -12.36
C ILE A 110 -7.65 -1.89 -13.16
N ARG A 111 -7.62 -2.67 -14.24
CA ARG A 111 -6.43 -2.75 -15.11
C ARG A 111 -6.08 -1.40 -15.71
N ALA A 112 -7.06 -0.69 -16.26
CA ALA A 112 -6.86 0.66 -16.81
C ALA A 112 -6.32 1.64 -15.75
N LEU A 113 -6.86 1.60 -14.53
CA LEU A 113 -6.36 2.39 -13.40
C LEU A 113 -4.90 2.06 -13.08
N LEU A 114 -4.54 0.77 -13.06
CA LEU A 114 -3.17 0.35 -12.75
C LEU A 114 -2.20 0.69 -13.88
N ASP A 115 -2.63 0.58 -15.13
CA ASP A 115 -1.84 0.98 -16.29
C ASP A 115 -1.56 2.49 -16.25
N GLU A 116 -2.55 3.32 -15.88
CA GLU A 116 -2.37 4.77 -15.71
C GLU A 116 -1.54 5.14 -14.47
N LEU A 117 -1.66 4.36 -13.38
CA LEU A 117 -0.83 4.53 -12.19
C LEU A 117 0.63 4.24 -12.51
N LEU A 118 0.89 3.14 -13.22
CA LEU A 118 2.23 2.68 -13.57
C LEU A 118 2.85 3.51 -14.70
N ASP A 119 2.04 3.92 -15.68
CA ASP A 119 2.43 4.85 -16.74
C ASP A 119 3.73 4.43 -17.46
N GLY A 120 3.84 3.14 -17.75
CA GLY A 120 5.03 2.54 -18.36
C GLY A 120 6.27 2.43 -17.45
N ARG A 121 6.20 2.90 -16.20
CA ARG A 121 7.32 2.96 -15.23
C ARG A 121 7.33 1.79 -14.24
N ALA A 122 6.70 0.66 -14.57
CA ALA A 122 6.68 -0.50 -13.68
C ALA A 122 8.09 -1.03 -13.31
N ALA A 123 9.08 -0.84 -14.21
CA ALA A 123 10.47 -1.22 -13.97
C ALA A 123 11.12 -0.45 -12.81
N GLU A 124 10.72 0.80 -12.56
CA GLU A 124 11.19 1.60 -11.43
C GLU A 124 10.76 0.98 -10.10
N VAL A 125 9.47 0.67 -9.99
CA VAL A 125 8.87 0.01 -8.82
C VAL A 125 9.51 -1.36 -8.57
N ALA A 126 9.72 -2.14 -9.63
CA ALA A 126 10.29 -3.48 -9.53
C ALA A 126 11.80 -3.46 -9.20
N GLY A 127 12.51 -2.41 -9.65
CA GLY A 127 13.95 -2.26 -9.52
C GLY A 127 14.41 -1.38 -8.36
N HIS A 128 13.50 -0.87 -7.52
CA HIS A 128 13.85 0.06 -6.45
C HIS A 128 14.87 -0.58 -5.48
N PRO A 129 16.03 0.06 -5.20
CA PRO A 129 17.14 -0.57 -4.48
C PRO A 129 16.82 -0.88 -3.02
N ASP A 130 16.00 -0.03 -2.39
CA ASP A 130 15.69 -0.14 -0.97
C ASP A 130 14.29 -0.70 -0.66
N HIS A 131 13.36 -0.75 -1.60
CA HIS A 131 11.96 -1.05 -1.32
C HIS A 131 11.49 -2.21 -2.21
N HIS A 132 11.26 -3.36 -1.60
CA HIS A 132 10.82 -4.55 -2.32
C HIS A 132 9.32 -4.77 -2.10
N VAL A 133 8.54 -4.66 -3.17
CA VAL A 133 7.09 -4.88 -3.13
C VAL A 133 6.78 -6.37 -3.22
N SER A 134 6.04 -6.89 -2.23
CA SER A 134 5.53 -8.26 -2.20
C SER A 134 4.01 -8.25 -2.30
N VAL A 135 3.51 -8.76 -3.42
CA VAL A 135 2.06 -8.86 -3.69
C VAL A 135 1.55 -10.21 -3.22
N LEU A 136 0.60 -10.20 -2.29
CA LEU A 136 -0.07 -11.40 -1.82
C LEU A 136 -1.32 -11.69 -2.66
N THR A 137 -1.41 -12.92 -3.16
CA THR A 137 -2.57 -13.42 -3.89
C THR A 137 -3.12 -14.66 -3.21
N ALA A 138 -4.43 -14.78 -3.12
CA ALA A 138 -5.11 -15.97 -2.61
C ALA A 138 -6.11 -16.46 -3.66
N ARG A 139 -6.07 -17.76 -3.96
CA ARG A 139 -7.04 -18.39 -4.85
C ARG A 139 -8.21 -18.91 -4.01
N GLY A 140 -9.42 -18.46 -4.32
CA GLY A 140 -10.64 -19.06 -3.76
C GLY A 140 -10.75 -20.52 -4.20
N VAL A 141 -11.10 -21.41 -3.27
CA VAL A 141 -11.33 -22.84 -3.52
C VAL A 141 -12.72 -23.24 -3.02
N GLY A 142 -13.23 -24.39 -3.47
CA GLY A 142 -14.57 -24.87 -3.10
C GLY A 142 -15.67 -23.91 -3.56
N ALA A 143 -16.58 -23.53 -2.65
CA ALA A 143 -17.68 -22.61 -2.94
C ALA A 143 -17.20 -21.25 -3.48
N LEU A 144 -16.04 -20.76 -3.04
CA LEU A 144 -15.45 -19.51 -3.56
C LEU A 144 -14.74 -19.69 -4.91
N GLY A 145 -14.38 -20.92 -5.27
CA GLY A 145 -13.77 -21.27 -6.56
C GLY A 145 -14.79 -21.48 -7.69
N ASN A 146 -16.07 -21.67 -7.35
CA ASN A 146 -17.16 -21.96 -8.28
C ASN A 146 -18.09 -20.75 -8.46
N THR A 147 -17.51 -19.57 -8.66
CA THR A 147 -18.26 -18.33 -8.95
C THR A 147 -18.44 -18.19 -10.46
N GLY A 148 -19.24 -19.10 -11.03
CA GLY A 148 -19.76 -18.99 -12.39
C GLY A 148 -20.82 -17.90 -12.49
#